data_AF-A0A353D950-F1
#
_entry.id   AF-A0A353D950-F1
#
_cell.length_a   1.000
_cell.length_b   1.000
_cell.length_c   1.000
_cell.angle_alpha   90.00
_cell.angle_beta   90.00
_cell.angle_gamma   90.00
#
_symmetry.space_group_name_H-M   'P 1'
#
loop_
_entity.id
_entity.type
_entity.pdbx_description
1 polymer ?
#
loop_
_entity_poly.entity_id
_entity_poly.type
_entity_poly.pdbx_seq_one_letter_code
_entity_poly.pdbx_strand_id
1 'polypeptide(L)'
;MEANFFRHLAAELAQLLPGRRVGKIFAPAEGVLTLEIPGPGDKRHLLFRPAKQAGLVFLSGVKPQNPPEPPAQVMWLRKRLSGRRLLTPLTDWPGLRLAFELSPGEGRFLLFDLRLGLTLENALPEGFGQEPVWPELAAVLQDPEVWRGHPQISPLLRRHLADLGPLAATAYDLVRQGQAAAFYLDSDHPPLAWDPGGERQEFPTALEAATAHGERLLFPHLERLADAGEDQRRKAARKRLARNLAKLDQEEQRLTDMLDRQR
;
A
#
# COMPACT_ATOMS: atom_id res chain seq x y z
N MET A 1 -7.17 0.63 -6.89
CA MET A 1 -8.22 0.02 -6.05
C MET A 1 -9.54 0.74 -6.29
N GLU A 2 -10.66 0.03 -6.29
CA GLU A 2 -12.01 0.58 -6.52
C GLU A 2 -12.68 0.96 -5.18
N ALA A 3 -13.57 1.95 -5.17
CA ALA A 3 -14.12 2.56 -3.96
C ALA A 3 -15.02 1.61 -3.14
N ASN A 4 -15.89 0.85 -3.78
CA ASN A 4 -16.76 -0.11 -3.10
C ASN A 4 -15.95 -1.28 -2.54
N PHE A 5 -14.96 -1.78 -3.26
CA PHE A 5 -14.02 -2.75 -2.67
C PHE A 5 -13.29 -2.16 -1.45
N PHE A 6 -12.78 -0.93 -1.57
CA PHE A 6 -12.10 -0.25 -0.47
C PHE A 6 -13.01 0.00 0.73
N ARG A 7 -14.32 0.24 0.54
CA ARG A 7 -15.30 0.35 1.63
C ARG A 7 -15.25 -0.86 2.56
N HIS A 8 -15.23 -2.07 2.00
CA HIS A 8 -15.14 -3.31 2.76
C HIS A 8 -13.76 -3.52 3.38
N LEU A 9 -12.69 -3.30 2.60
CA LEU A 9 -11.32 -3.42 3.11
C LEU A 9 -11.05 -2.47 4.28
N ALA A 10 -11.49 -1.21 4.15
CA ALA A 10 -11.34 -0.20 5.18
C ALA A 10 -12.16 -0.56 6.43
N ALA A 11 -13.36 -1.13 6.28
CA ALA A 11 -14.15 -1.63 7.40
C ALA A 11 -13.44 -2.77 8.14
N GLU A 12 -12.87 -3.75 7.42
CA GLU A 12 -12.12 -4.85 8.02
C GLU A 12 -10.84 -4.35 8.72
N LEU A 13 -10.09 -3.43 8.10
CA LEU A 13 -8.92 -2.79 8.73
C LEU A 13 -9.31 -1.96 9.96
N ALA A 14 -10.43 -1.24 9.88
CA ALA A 14 -10.98 -0.45 10.98
C ALA A 14 -11.44 -1.31 12.16
N GLN A 15 -11.81 -2.57 11.94
CA GLN A 15 -12.09 -3.52 13.02
C GLN A 15 -10.80 -4.12 13.59
N LEU A 16 -9.82 -4.41 12.72
CA LEU A 16 -8.65 -5.19 13.08
C LEU A 16 -7.55 -4.39 13.78
N LEU A 17 -7.34 -3.13 13.38
CA LEU A 17 -6.18 -2.32 13.76
C LEU A 17 -6.32 -1.47 15.04
N PRO A 18 -7.50 -1.01 15.49
CA PRO A 18 -7.63 -0.22 16.71
C PRO A 18 -7.03 -0.90 17.94
N GLY A 19 -6.51 -0.08 18.85
CA GLY A 19 -5.80 -0.49 20.06
C GLY A 19 -4.35 -0.94 19.81
N ARG A 20 -3.98 -1.31 18.59
CA ARG A 20 -2.61 -1.76 18.27
C ARG A 20 -1.62 -0.60 18.28
N ARG A 21 -0.36 -0.92 18.58
CA ARG A 21 0.74 0.05 18.64
C ARG A 21 1.49 0.04 17.32
N VAL A 22 1.77 1.21 16.77
CA VAL A 22 2.67 1.36 15.61
C VAL A 22 4.08 1.04 16.06
N GLY A 23 4.65 -0.02 15.50
CA GLY A 23 6.01 -0.47 15.73
C GLY A 23 7.01 0.25 14.82
N LYS A 24 7.82 -0.54 14.12
CA LYS A 24 8.81 -0.03 13.19
C LYS A 24 8.19 0.16 11.80
N ILE A 25 8.58 1.27 11.16
CA ILE A 25 8.18 1.61 9.79
C ILE A 25 9.37 1.40 8.88
N PHE A 26 9.19 0.81 7.71
CA PHE A 26 10.23 0.57 6.72
C PHE A 26 9.79 1.10 5.35
N ALA A 27 10.76 1.29 4.44
CA ALA A 27 10.50 1.57 3.03
C ALA A 27 11.33 0.62 2.18
N PRO A 28 10.75 -0.49 1.71
CA PRO A 28 11.48 -1.45 0.88
C PRO A 28 11.83 -0.89 -0.51
N ALA A 29 11.06 0.08 -1.00
CA ALA A 29 11.32 0.83 -2.22
C ALA A 29 10.79 2.26 -2.07
N GLU A 30 11.14 3.13 -3.02
CA GLU A 30 10.59 4.48 -3.10
C GLU A 30 9.05 4.43 -3.22
N GLY A 31 8.36 5.22 -2.39
CA GLY A 31 6.90 5.27 -2.38
C GLY A 31 6.22 4.00 -1.84
N VAL A 32 6.95 3.06 -1.23
CA VAL A 32 6.39 1.87 -0.59
C VAL A 32 6.72 1.91 0.89
N LEU A 33 5.73 1.72 1.75
CA LEU A 33 5.87 1.66 3.19
C LEU A 33 5.45 0.29 3.72
N THR A 34 6.21 -0.22 4.69
CA THR A 34 5.84 -1.38 5.50
C THR A 34 5.75 -0.93 6.95
N LEU A 35 4.59 -1.08 7.57
CA LEU A 35 4.36 -0.74 8.97
C LEU A 35 4.18 -2.03 9.78
N GLU A 36 4.96 -2.16 10.85
CA GLU A 36 4.70 -3.17 11.88
C GLU A 36 3.59 -2.67 12.79
N ILE A 37 2.46 -3.36 12.80
CA ILE A 37 1.33 -3.06 13.69
C ILE A 37 0.93 -4.38 14.38
N PRO A 38 1.77 -4.85 15.33
CA PRO A 38 1.61 -6.15 15.95
C PRO A 38 0.26 -6.25 16.66
N GLY A 39 -0.45 -7.36 16.42
CA GLY A 39 -1.62 -7.76 17.17
C GLY A 39 -1.35 -9.05 17.97
N PRO A 40 -2.18 -9.40 18.96
CA PRO A 40 -2.09 -10.69 19.63
C PRO A 40 -2.19 -11.83 18.60
N GLY A 41 -1.12 -12.61 18.44
CA GLY A 41 -1.04 -13.70 17.45
C GLY A 41 -0.92 -13.26 15.98
N ASP A 42 -1.01 -11.96 15.67
CA ASP A 42 -0.95 -11.42 14.31
C ASP A 42 0.44 -10.85 14.03
N LYS A 43 1.21 -11.57 13.21
CA LYS A 43 2.55 -11.19 12.77
C LYS A 43 2.58 -10.49 11.41
N ARG A 44 1.41 -10.21 10.81
CA ARG A 44 1.35 -9.57 9.49
C ARG A 44 1.83 -8.13 9.55
N HIS A 45 2.40 -7.69 8.45
CA HIS A 45 2.85 -6.34 8.21
C HIS A 45 1.83 -5.60 7.35
N LEU A 46 1.56 -4.33 7.67
CA LEU A 46 0.73 -3.47 6.84
C LEU A 46 1.60 -2.87 5.74
N LEU A 47 1.38 -3.29 4.50
CA LEU A 47 2.02 -2.69 3.35
C LEU A 47 1.13 -1.59 2.78
N PHE A 48 1.76 -0.49 2.40
CA PHE A 48 1.07 0.66 1.86
C PHE A 48 1.90 1.25 0.72
N ARG A 49 1.29 1.38 -0.46
CA ARG A 49 1.87 2.00 -1.64
C ARG A 49 0.86 2.99 -2.21
N PRO A 50 1.00 4.30 -1.96
CA PRO A 50 0.15 5.28 -2.61
C PRO A 50 0.48 5.36 -4.11
N ALA A 51 -0.56 5.49 -4.93
CA ALA A 51 -0.45 5.80 -6.35
C ALA A 51 -1.76 6.37 -6.88
N LYS A 52 -1.69 7.26 -7.87
CA LYS A 52 -2.87 7.92 -8.45
C LYS A 52 -3.96 6.96 -8.94
N GLN A 53 -3.59 5.80 -9.49
CA GLN A 53 -4.53 4.83 -10.07
C GLN A 53 -4.42 3.43 -9.42
N ALA A 54 -3.22 3.01 -9.01
CA ALA A 54 -2.94 1.67 -8.50
C ALA A 54 -2.46 1.68 -7.03
N GLY A 55 -3.08 2.51 -6.20
CA GLY A 55 -2.80 2.54 -4.76
C GLY A 55 -3.13 1.20 -4.09
N LEU A 56 -2.27 0.76 -3.17
CA LEU A 56 -2.38 -0.51 -2.45
C LEU A 56 -2.30 -0.29 -0.94
N VAL A 57 -3.13 -1.01 -0.20
CA VAL A 57 -3.01 -1.22 1.24
C VAL A 57 -3.45 -2.65 1.55
N PHE A 58 -2.63 -3.42 2.27
CA PHE A 58 -2.94 -4.82 2.59
C PHE A 58 -2.05 -5.36 3.73
N LEU A 59 -2.45 -6.49 4.32
CA LEU A 59 -1.71 -7.17 5.38
C LEU A 59 -1.02 -8.43 4.84
N SER A 60 0.31 -8.46 4.83
CA SER A 60 1.08 -9.63 4.39
C SER A 60 1.80 -10.30 5.55
N GLY A 61 1.85 -11.64 5.55
CA GLY A 61 2.74 -12.40 6.43
C GLY A 61 4.21 -12.33 6.00
N VAL A 62 4.48 -11.87 4.77
CA VAL A 62 5.83 -11.75 4.21
C VAL A 62 6.31 -10.32 4.40
N LYS A 63 7.50 -10.19 4.99
CA LYS A 63 8.19 -8.90 5.13
C LYS A 63 9.13 -8.69 3.94
N PRO A 64 8.93 -7.65 3.11
CA PRO A 64 9.85 -7.37 2.01
C PRO A 64 11.26 -7.04 2.51
N GLN A 65 12.28 -7.34 1.68
CA GLN A 65 13.66 -6.93 1.96
C GLN A 65 13.74 -5.40 1.97
N ASN A 66 14.49 -4.86 2.93
CA ASN A 66 14.61 -3.41 3.09
C ASN A 66 16.03 -2.93 2.75
N PRO A 67 16.17 -1.70 2.21
CA PRO A 67 17.48 -1.10 2.03
C PRO A 67 18.20 -0.94 3.38
N PRO A 68 19.55 -0.92 3.37
CA PRO A 68 20.34 -0.80 4.60
C PRO A 68 20.11 0.53 5.31
N GLU A 69 19.90 1.61 4.55
CA GLU A 69 19.64 2.95 5.07
C GLU A 69 18.19 3.36 4.78
N PRO A 70 17.39 3.73 5.81
CA PRO A 70 16.04 4.21 5.59
C PRO A 70 16.04 5.64 5.04
N PRO A 71 15.14 5.98 4.11
CA PRO A 71 14.99 7.35 3.64
C PRO A 71 14.52 8.29 4.76
N ALA A 72 14.82 9.58 4.62
CA ALA A 72 14.53 10.60 5.63
C ALA A 72 13.04 10.65 6.03
N GLN A 73 12.12 10.45 5.08
CA GLN A 73 10.69 10.38 5.34
C GLN A 73 10.33 9.26 6.33
N VAL A 74 10.95 8.08 6.20
CA VAL A 74 10.74 6.97 7.15
C VAL A 74 11.29 7.30 8.52
N MET A 75 12.45 7.96 8.60
CA MET A 75 13.01 8.40 9.88
C MET A 75 12.10 9.42 10.57
N TRP A 76 11.54 10.36 9.81
CA TRP A 76 10.56 11.33 10.30
C TRP A 76 9.29 10.64 10.83
N LEU A 77 8.74 9.68 10.07
CA LEU A 77 7.58 8.88 10.48
C LEU A 77 7.87 8.09 11.75
N ARG A 78 9.03 7.41 11.84
CA ARG A 78 9.44 6.67 13.05
C ARG A 78 9.50 7.56 14.27
N LYS A 79 10.12 8.75 14.16
CA LYS A 79 10.23 9.70 15.27
C LYS A 79 8.86 10.11 15.84
N ARG A 80 7.82 10.17 15.01
CA ARG A 80 6.49 10.66 15.38
C ARG A 80 5.46 9.58 15.67
N LEU A 81 5.59 8.41 15.06
CA LEU A 81 4.57 7.35 15.12
C LEU A 81 5.00 6.16 15.97
N SER A 82 6.30 5.86 16.08
CA SER A 82 6.74 4.67 16.81
C SER A 82 6.30 4.75 18.27
N GLY A 83 5.60 3.70 18.70
CA GLY A 83 5.04 3.62 20.03
C GLY A 83 3.64 4.22 20.18
N ARG A 84 3.10 4.95 19.20
CA ARG A 84 1.73 5.47 19.29
C ARG A 84 0.71 4.37 19.02
N ARG A 85 -0.46 4.46 19.63
CA ARG A 85 -1.57 3.53 19.38
C ARG A 85 -2.51 4.09 18.33
N LEU A 86 -2.99 3.22 17.45
CA LEU A 86 -4.14 3.48 16.60
C LEU A 86 -5.39 3.37 17.48
N LEU A 87 -6.22 4.40 17.50
CA LEU A 87 -7.44 4.48 18.30
C LEU A 87 -8.65 4.37 17.36
N THR A 88 -9.52 5.38 17.38
CA THR A 88 -10.75 5.42 16.59
C THR A 88 -10.43 5.47 15.09
N PRO A 89 -10.93 4.52 14.28
CA PRO A 89 -10.86 4.60 12.84
C PRO A 89 -11.91 5.57 12.29
N LEU A 90 -11.56 6.28 11.23
CA LEU A 90 -12.50 7.02 10.39
C LEU A 90 -12.21 6.69 8.93
N THR A 91 -13.25 6.55 8.11
CA THR A 91 -13.10 6.09 6.72
C THR A 91 -13.80 7.05 5.75
N ASP A 92 -13.06 7.58 4.78
CA ASP A 92 -13.60 8.23 3.58
C ASP A 92 -13.36 7.27 2.40
N TRP A 93 -14.27 6.30 2.29
CA TRP A 93 -14.12 5.21 1.33
C TRP A 93 -14.27 5.65 -0.14
N PRO A 94 -15.13 6.64 -0.51
CA PRO A 94 -15.14 7.15 -1.89
C PRO A 94 -13.83 7.85 -2.27
N GLY A 95 -13.19 8.52 -1.30
CA GLY A 95 -11.87 9.13 -1.44
C GLY A 95 -10.69 8.16 -1.41
N LEU A 96 -10.92 6.87 -1.13
CA LEU A 96 -9.89 5.85 -0.86
C LEU A 96 -8.97 6.23 0.31
N ARG A 97 -9.58 6.69 1.42
CA ARG A 97 -8.89 7.18 2.60
C ARG A 97 -9.33 6.46 3.86
N LEU A 98 -8.35 6.09 4.69
CA LEU A 98 -8.55 5.53 6.02
C LEU A 98 -7.70 6.31 7.02
N ALA A 99 -8.31 6.82 8.07
CA ALA A 99 -7.64 7.54 9.13
C ALA A 99 -7.77 6.78 10.46
N PHE A 100 -6.75 6.90 11.30
CA PHE A 100 -6.83 6.49 12.70
C PHE A 100 -6.49 7.68 13.57
N GLU A 101 -7.34 7.97 14.55
CA GLU A 101 -6.94 8.80 15.68
C GLU A 101 -5.77 8.13 16.40
N LEU A 102 -4.82 8.92 16.87
CA LEU A 102 -3.62 8.43 17.52
C LEU A 102 -3.64 8.77 19.01
N SER A 103 -3.05 7.90 19.84
CA SER A 103 -2.74 8.23 21.24
C SER A 103 -1.92 9.54 21.33
N PRO A 104 -1.96 10.31 22.43
CA PRO A 104 -1.36 11.64 22.54
C PRO A 104 0.07 11.77 21.96
N GLY A 105 0.33 12.88 21.29
CA GLY A 105 1.58 13.18 20.59
C GLY A 105 1.38 14.24 19.50
N GLU A 106 2.42 14.55 18.74
CA GLU A 106 2.33 15.49 17.61
C GLU A 106 1.44 14.92 16.50
N GLY A 107 0.45 15.68 16.03
CA GLY A 107 -0.53 15.18 15.06
C GLY A 107 -1.58 14.27 15.70
N ARG A 108 -2.85 14.49 15.37
CA ARG A 108 -3.98 13.75 15.95
C ARG A 108 -4.36 12.52 15.14
N PHE A 109 -4.24 12.57 13.83
CA PHE A 109 -4.69 11.52 12.92
C PHE A 109 -3.56 11.01 12.03
N LEU A 110 -3.43 9.69 11.91
CA LEU A 110 -2.65 9.04 10.86
C LEU A 110 -3.57 8.77 9.67
N LEU A 111 -3.36 9.48 8.57
CA LEU A 111 -4.18 9.38 7.36
C LEU A 111 -3.46 8.55 6.29
N PHE A 112 -4.07 7.43 5.90
CA PHE A 112 -3.72 6.65 4.72
C PHE A 112 -4.57 7.13 3.54
N ASP A 113 -3.99 7.92 2.65
CA ASP A 113 -4.60 8.30 1.37
C ASP A 113 -3.97 7.45 0.26
N LEU A 114 -4.74 6.54 -0.34
CA LEU A 114 -4.21 5.62 -1.38
C LEU A 114 -3.69 6.35 -2.62
N ARG A 115 -4.03 7.63 -2.82
CA ARG A 115 -3.59 8.45 -3.95
C ARG A 115 -2.42 9.35 -3.59
N LEU A 116 -2.44 9.95 -2.40
CA LEU A 116 -1.50 10.99 -1.98
C LEU A 116 -0.38 10.50 -1.04
N GLY A 117 -0.66 9.51 -0.20
CA GLY A 117 0.32 8.95 0.74
C GLY A 117 -0.12 8.93 2.18
N LEU A 118 0.88 8.69 3.05
CA LEU A 118 0.70 8.59 4.50
C LEU A 118 1.03 9.94 5.13
N THR A 119 0.05 10.58 5.76
CA THR A 119 0.25 11.88 6.42
C THR A 119 -0.19 11.86 7.88
N LEU A 120 0.28 12.85 8.63
CA LEU A 120 -0.01 13.02 10.05
C LEU A 120 -0.68 14.39 10.21
N GLU A 121 -1.98 14.39 10.49
CA GLU A 121 -2.82 15.57 10.47
C GLU A 121 -3.32 15.94 11.86
N ASN A 122 -3.55 17.22 12.14
CA ASN A 122 -4.19 17.66 13.38
C ASN A 122 -5.73 17.61 13.30
N ALA A 123 -6.27 17.77 12.10
CA ALA A 123 -7.68 17.69 11.79
C ALA A 123 -7.85 17.01 10.43
N LEU A 124 -8.93 16.26 10.27
CA LEU A 124 -9.27 15.66 8.98
C LEU A 124 -9.95 16.70 8.08
N PRO A 125 -9.89 16.53 6.75
CA PRO A 125 -10.61 17.39 5.81
C PRO A 125 -12.09 17.50 6.13
N GLU A 126 -12.71 18.62 5.77
CA GLU A 126 -14.16 18.77 5.83
C GLU A 126 -14.83 17.69 4.98
N GLY A 127 -15.92 17.11 5.49
CA GLY A 127 -16.62 16.02 4.81
C GLY A 127 -16.02 14.64 5.00
N PHE A 128 -14.90 14.50 5.71
CA PHE A 128 -14.29 13.19 5.93
C PHE A 128 -15.24 12.23 6.67
N GLY A 129 -15.51 11.08 6.04
CA GLY A 129 -16.41 10.07 6.60
C GLY A 129 -17.90 10.34 6.43
N GLN A 130 -18.28 11.36 5.65
CA GLN A 130 -19.68 11.52 5.23
C GLN A 130 -20.06 10.43 4.22
N GLU A 131 -21.25 9.86 4.38
CA GLU A 131 -21.79 8.91 3.41
C GLU A 131 -22.08 9.63 2.08
N PRO A 132 -21.67 9.05 0.93
CA PRO A 132 -21.84 9.71 -0.34
C PRO A 132 -23.30 9.66 -0.81
N VAL A 133 -23.69 10.68 -1.57
CA VAL A 133 -25.00 10.71 -2.23
C VAL A 133 -24.99 9.75 -3.41
N TRP A 134 -25.94 8.81 -3.43
CA TRP A 134 -26.12 7.86 -4.52
C TRP A 134 -27.05 8.44 -5.60
N PRO A 135 -26.60 8.55 -6.86
CA PRO A 135 -27.46 8.99 -7.96
C PRO A 135 -28.50 7.93 -8.32
N GLU A 136 -29.52 8.30 -9.10
CA GLU A 136 -30.47 7.34 -9.65
C GLU A 136 -29.79 6.44 -10.69
N LEU A 137 -30.15 5.14 -10.74
CA LEU A 137 -29.53 4.18 -11.66
C LEU A 137 -29.64 4.63 -13.13
N ALA A 138 -30.77 5.21 -13.51
CA ALA A 138 -30.94 5.73 -14.87
C ALA A 138 -29.87 6.79 -15.22
N ALA A 139 -29.55 7.68 -14.27
CA ALA A 139 -28.50 8.68 -14.45
C ALA A 139 -27.10 8.05 -14.52
N VAL A 140 -26.82 7.03 -13.68
CA VAL A 140 -25.57 6.26 -13.70
C VAL A 140 -25.32 5.63 -15.06
N LEU A 141 -26.36 5.03 -15.67
CA LEU A 141 -26.22 4.35 -16.96
C LEU A 141 -26.06 5.34 -18.12
N GLN A 142 -26.65 6.53 -18.02
CA GLN A 142 -26.64 7.56 -19.07
C GLN A 142 -25.37 8.42 -19.08
N ASP A 143 -24.76 8.69 -17.92
CA ASP A 143 -23.58 9.55 -17.81
C ASP A 143 -22.28 8.74 -17.63
N PRO A 144 -21.40 8.69 -18.65
CA PRO A 144 -20.11 8.00 -18.55
C PRO A 144 -19.15 8.62 -17.52
N GLU A 145 -19.31 9.91 -17.20
CA GLU A 145 -18.43 10.68 -16.33
C GLU A 145 -19.04 10.92 -14.93
N VAL A 146 -20.12 10.21 -14.59
CA VAL A 146 -20.79 10.26 -13.27
C VAL A 146 -19.82 10.09 -12.10
N TRP A 147 -18.73 9.35 -12.31
CA TRP A 147 -17.66 9.08 -11.34
C TRP A 147 -16.97 10.35 -10.83
N ARG A 148 -17.01 11.47 -11.57
CA ARG A 148 -16.41 12.74 -11.14
C ARG A 148 -17.14 13.37 -9.97
N GLY A 149 -18.48 13.27 -9.96
CA GLY A 149 -19.34 13.76 -8.87
C GLY A 149 -19.67 12.68 -7.85
N HIS A 150 -19.66 11.41 -8.26
CA HIS A 150 -19.98 10.25 -7.44
C HIS A 150 -18.84 9.22 -7.53
N PRO A 151 -17.71 9.41 -6.83
CA PRO A 151 -16.54 8.53 -6.92
C PRO A 151 -16.80 7.07 -6.55
N GLN A 152 -17.87 6.78 -5.82
CA GLN A 152 -18.36 5.44 -5.54
C GLN A 152 -18.95 4.72 -6.76
N ILE A 153 -19.28 5.45 -7.83
CA ILE A 153 -19.73 4.90 -9.10
C ILE A 153 -18.54 4.86 -10.05
N SER A 154 -17.65 3.89 -9.85
CA SER A 154 -16.47 3.76 -10.70
C SER A 154 -16.85 3.41 -12.16
N PRO A 155 -15.99 3.74 -13.15
CA PRO A 155 -16.21 3.34 -14.53
C PRO A 155 -16.39 1.81 -14.69
N LEU A 156 -15.73 1.01 -13.85
CA LEU A 156 -15.88 -0.45 -13.83
C LEU A 156 -17.27 -0.86 -13.37
N LEU A 157 -17.74 -0.33 -12.23
CA LEU A 157 -19.08 -0.61 -11.73
C LEU A 157 -20.15 -0.16 -12.74
N ARG A 158 -20.01 1.03 -13.34
CA ARG A 158 -20.95 1.52 -14.34
C ARG A 158 -21.08 0.58 -15.54
N ARG A 159 -19.94 0.11 -16.09
CA ARG A 159 -19.94 -0.85 -17.20
C ARG A 159 -20.59 -2.17 -16.80
N HIS A 160 -20.23 -2.70 -15.63
CA HIS A 160 -20.85 -3.92 -15.10
C HIS A 160 -22.37 -3.78 -14.97
N LEU A 161 -22.88 -2.68 -14.42
CA LEU A 161 -24.31 -2.42 -14.31
C LEU A 161 -24.98 -2.31 -15.69
N ALA A 162 -24.32 -1.70 -16.68
CA ALA A 162 -24.85 -1.62 -18.03
C ALA A 162 -24.97 -3.01 -18.69
N ASP A 163 -23.99 -3.88 -18.46
CA ASP A 163 -23.95 -5.24 -19.03
C ASP A 163 -24.98 -6.19 -18.39
N LEU A 164 -25.42 -5.92 -17.16
CA LEU A 164 -26.39 -6.75 -16.44
C LEU A 164 -27.85 -6.61 -16.93
N GLY A 165 -28.16 -5.58 -17.71
CA GLY A 165 -29.51 -5.34 -18.23
C GLY A 165 -30.58 -5.32 -17.11
N PRO A 166 -31.60 -6.20 -17.11
CA PRO A 166 -32.66 -6.21 -16.10
C PRO A 166 -32.18 -6.41 -14.65
N LEU A 167 -31.03 -7.06 -14.44
CA LEU A 167 -30.49 -7.33 -13.10
C LEU A 167 -29.73 -6.13 -12.51
N ALA A 168 -29.51 -5.06 -13.29
CA ALA A 168 -28.75 -3.90 -12.89
C ALA A 168 -29.33 -3.20 -11.64
N ALA A 169 -30.65 -3.12 -11.52
CA ALA A 169 -31.31 -2.51 -10.38
C ALA A 169 -30.98 -3.23 -9.06
N THR A 170 -31.12 -4.55 -9.04
CA THR A 170 -30.80 -5.36 -7.87
C THR A 170 -29.32 -5.29 -7.53
N ALA A 171 -28.44 -5.42 -8.52
CA ALA A 171 -26.99 -5.32 -8.29
C ALA A 171 -26.59 -3.93 -7.76
N TYR A 172 -27.18 -2.86 -8.29
CA TYR A 172 -26.95 -1.50 -7.84
C TYR A 172 -27.36 -1.31 -6.37
N ASP A 173 -28.53 -1.82 -5.99
CA ASP A 173 -29.03 -1.72 -4.61
C ASP A 173 -28.16 -2.50 -3.62
N LEU A 174 -27.66 -3.69 -4.01
CA LEU A 174 -26.74 -4.47 -3.18
C LEU A 174 -25.43 -3.70 -2.92
N VAL A 175 -24.82 -3.15 -3.98
CA VAL A 175 -23.58 -2.37 -3.88
C VAL A 175 -23.81 -1.10 -3.05
N ARG A 176 -24.93 -0.40 -3.28
CA ARG A 176 -25.34 0.78 -2.51
C ARG A 176 -25.43 0.49 -1.02
N GLN A 177 -26.07 -0.62 -0.67
CA GLN A 177 -26.21 -1.06 0.73
C GLN A 177 -24.88 -1.54 1.33
N GLY A 178 -23.82 -1.72 0.54
CA GLY A 178 -22.54 -2.23 0.99
C GLY A 178 -22.60 -3.70 1.32
N GLN A 179 -23.40 -4.46 0.57
CA GLN A 179 -23.49 -5.90 0.69
C GLN A 179 -22.56 -6.55 -0.33
N ALA A 180 -21.68 -7.42 0.15
CA ALA A 180 -20.81 -8.25 -0.67
C ALA A 180 -20.81 -9.66 -0.07
N ALA A 181 -21.18 -10.66 -0.89
CA ALA A 181 -21.14 -12.06 -0.47
C ALA A 181 -19.71 -12.61 -0.47
N ALA A 182 -18.90 -12.12 -1.41
CA ALA A 182 -17.50 -12.47 -1.58
C ALA A 182 -16.77 -11.34 -2.32
N PHE A 183 -15.45 -11.50 -2.46
CA PHE A 183 -14.58 -10.56 -3.17
C PHE A 183 -13.88 -11.25 -4.32
N TYR A 184 -13.80 -10.56 -5.45
CA TYR A 184 -13.38 -11.17 -6.71
C TYR A 184 -12.10 -10.51 -7.22
N LEU A 185 -11.15 -11.32 -7.66
CA LEU A 185 -9.89 -10.87 -8.24
C LEU A 185 -9.64 -11.60 -9.56
N ASP A 186 -9.44 -10.84 -10.63
CA ASP A 186 -9.03 -11.34 -11.94
C ASP A 186 -7.60 -10.88 -12.28
N SER A 187 -7.14 -11.13 -13.52
CA SER A 187 -5.83 -10.70 -14.00
C SER A 187 -5.74 -9.19 -14.28
N ASP A 188 -6.85 -8.58 -14.69
CA ASP A 188 -6.85 -7.30 -15.42
C ASP A 188 -7.30 -6.13 -14.54
N HIS A 189 -8.06 -6.41 -13.49
CA HIS A 189 -8.72 -5.44 -12.64
C HIS A 189 -8.22 -5.52 -11.19
N PRO A 190 -8.39 -4.43 -10.42
CA PRO A 190 -8.27 -4.51 -8.96
C PRO A 190 -9.37 -5.42 -8.39
N PRO A 191 -9.23 -5.89 -7.13
CA PRO A 191 -10.28 -6.61 -6.44
C PRO A 191 -11.61 -5.86 -6.45
N LEU A 192 -12.70 -6.60 -6.59
CA LEU A 192 -14.07 -6.09 -6.68
C LEU A 192 -14.96 -6.70 -5.59
N ALA A 193 -15.97 -5.94 -5.16
CA ALA A 193 -16.97 -6.36 -4.18
C ALA A 193 -18.25 -6.93 -4.82
N TRP A 194 -18.22 -7.16 -6.13
CA TRP A 194 -19.30 -7.69 -6.97
C TRP A 194 -18.68 -8.62 -8.01
N ASP A 195 -19.41 -9.64 -8.44
CA ASP A 195 -18.89 -10.64 -9.39
C ASP A 195 -18.80 -10.04 -10.79
N PRO A 196 -17.59 -9.84 -11.36
CA PRO A 196 -17.45 -9.34 -12.72
C PRO A 196 -17.79 -10.39 -13.79
N GLY A 197 -18.04 -11.64 -13.40
CA GLY A 197 -18.12 -12.77 -14.32
C GLY A 197 -16.73 -13.20 -14.83
N GLY A 198 -16.71 -14.16 -15.75
CA GLY A 198 -15.46 -14.63 -16.38
C GLY A 198 -14.58 -15.51 -15.49
N GLU A 199 -13.27 -15.52 -15.77
CA GLU A 199 -12.26 -16.23 -14.97
C GLU A 199 -11.78 -15.32 -13.83
N ARG A 200 -12.13 -15.71 -12.59
CA ARG A 200 -11.84 -14.93 -11.39
C ARG A 200 -11.60 -15.85 -10.21
N GLN A 201 -10.79 -15.38 -9.26
CA GLN A 201 -10.63 -15.98 -7.95
C GLN A 201 -11.57 -15.31 -6.96
N GLU A 202 -12.24 -16.12 -6.14
CA GLU A 202 -13.16 -15.69 -5.10
C GLU A 202 -12.48 -15.76 -3.72
N PHE A 203 -12.73 -14.75 -2.90
CA PHE A 203 -12.21 -14.63 -1.54
C PHE A 203 -13.33 -14.31 -0.55
N PRO A 204 -13.28 -14.87 0.67
CA PRO A 204 -14.30 -14.64 1.69
C PRO A 204 -14.19 -13.24 2.34
N THR A 205 -13.01 -12.61 2.32
CA THR A 205 -12.76 -11.32 2.96
C THR A 205 -12.04 -10.35 2.04
N ALA A 206 -12.28 -9.04 2.23
CA ALA A 206 -11.62 -8.00 1.47
C ALA A 206 -10.12 -7.96 1.78
N LEU A 207 -9.73 -8.27 3.03
CA LEU A 207 -8.35 -8.41 3.45
C LEU A 207 -7.62 -9.48 2.64
N GLU A 208 -8.19 -10.68 2.47
CA GLU A 208 -7.55 -11.75 1.71
C GLU A 208 -7.40 -11.38 0.23
N ALA A 209 -8.44 -10.83 -0.39
CA ALA A 209 -8.38 -10.37 -1.78
C ALA A 209 -7.35 -9.24 -1.97
N ALA A 210 -7.29 -8.28 -1.02
CA ALA A 210 -6.33 -7.19 -1.05
C ALA A 210 -4.89 -7.69 -0.88
N THR A 211 -4.68 -8.69 0.00
CA THR A 211 -3.37 -9.33 0.18
C THR A 211 -2.94 -10.07 -1.07
N ALA A 212 -3.79 -10.92 -1.65
CA ALA A 212 -3.47 -11.65 -2.88
C ALA A 212 -3.13 -10.69 -4.03
N HIS A 213 -3.94 -9.64 -4.23
CA HIS A 213 -3.68 -8.63 -5.25
C HIS A 213 -2.39 -7.82 -4.98
N GLY A 214 -2.22 -7.39 -3.74
CA GLY A 214 -1.08 -6.60 -3.30
C GLY A 214 0.24 -7.33 -3.46
N GLU A 215 0.32 -8.59 -3.01
CA GLU A 215 1.51 -9.44 -3.15
C GLU A 215 1.83 -9.70 -4.61
N ARG A 216 0.82 -10.08 -5.42
CA ARG A 216 0.96 -10.32 -6.87
C ARG A 216 1.58 -9.13 -7.60
N LEU A 217 1.14 -7.91 -7.29
CA LEU A 217 1.61 -6.70 -7.96
C LEU A 217 2.92 -6.16 -7.40
N LEU A 218 3.09 -6.21 -6.08
CA LEU A 218 4.17 -5.50 -5.40
C LEU A 218 5.44 -6.34 -5.28
N PHE A 219 5.33 -7.62 -4.95
CA PHE A 219 6.50 -8.44 -4.59
C PHE A 219 7.45 -8.69 -5.76
N PRO A 220 6.99 -9.09 -6.96
CA PRO A 220 7.88 -9.28 -8.11
C PRO A 220 8.64 -7.99 -8.49
N HIS A 221 8.10 -6.82 -8.18
CA HIS A 221 8.78 -5.56 -8.38
C HIS A 221 9.84 -5.29 -7.29
N LEU A 222 9.49 -5.52 -6.02
CA LEU A 222 10.42 -5.34 -4.90
C LEU A 222 11.61 -6.31 -4.96
N GLU A 223 11.38 -7.56 -5.34
CA GLU A 223 12.43 -8.57 -5.51
C GLU A 223 13.43 -8.16 -6.59
N ARG A 224 12.96 -7.74 -7.77
CA ARG A 224 13.82 -7.23 -8.84
C ARG A 224 14.65 -6.03 -8.42
N LEU A 225 14.07 -5.11 -7.65
CA LEU A 225 14.81 -3.95 -7.12
C LEU A 225 15.87 -4.36 -6.11
N ALA A 226 15.55 -5.33 -5.25
CA ALA A 226 16.47 -5.83 -4.26
C ALA A 226 17.67 -6.55 -4.89
N ASP A 227 17.42 -7.43 -5.87
CA ASP A 227 18.45 -8.14 -6.63
C ASP A 227 19.38 -7.16 -7.37
N ALA A 228 18.81 -6.18 -8.07
CA ALA A 228 19.59 -5.14 -8.76
C ALA A 228 20.46 -4.33 -7.77
N GLY A 229 19.92 -4.00 -6.60
CA GLY A 229 20.66 -3.30 -5.54
C GLY A 229 21.76 -4.15 -4.92
N GLU A 230 21.57 -5.46 -4.78
CA GLU A 230 22.63 -6.39 -4.35
C GLU A 230 23.75 -6.49 -5.38
N ASP A 231 23.42 -6.64 -6.66
CA ASP A 231 24.42 -6.74 -7.72
C ASP A 231 25.25 -5.47 -7.87
N GLN A 232 24.62 -4.30 -7.76
CA GLN A 232 25.35 -3.02 -7.73
C GLN A 232 26.31 -2.93 -6.55
N ARG A 233 25.89 -3.35 -5.35
CA ARG A 233 26.75 -3.39 -4.15
C ARG A 233 27.91 -4.36 -4.32
N ARG A 234 27.67 -5.55 -4.86
CA ARG A 234 28.72 -6.55 -5.17
C ARG A 234 29.74 -5.99 -6.18
N LYS A 235 29.28 -5.33 -7.24
CA LYS A 235 30.16 -4.67 -8.23
C LYS A 235 31.00 -3.55 -7.61
N ALA A 236 30.40 -2.70 -6.77
CA ALA A 236 31.10 -1.62 -6.09
C ALA A 236 32.16 -2.15 -5.10
N ALA A 237 31.82 -3.19 -4.33
CA ALA A 237 32.75 -3.83 -3.40
C ALA A 237 33.95 -4.46 -4.14
N ARG A 238 33.71 -5.18 -5.25
CA ARG A 238 34.77 -5.72 -6.11
C ARG A 238 35.69 -4.62 -6.63
N LYS A 239 35.13 -3.52 -7.13
CA LYS A 239 35.91 -2.36 -7.63
C LYS A 239 36.73 -1.70 -6.52
N ARG A 240 36.22 -1.65 -5.29
CA ARG A 240 36.95 -1.12 -4.13
C ARG A 240 38.10 -2.05 -3.72
N LEU A 241 37.84 -3.36 -3.65
CA LEU A 241 38.86 -4.35 -3.34
C LEU A 241 40.00 -4.33 -4.37
N ALA A 242 39.67 -4.29 -5.67
CA ALA A 242 40.67 -4.20 -6.73
C ALA A 242 41.55 -2.94 -6.62
N ARG A 243 40.97 -1.78 -6.26
CA ARG A 243 41.75 -0.56 -6.01
C ARG A 243 42.65 -0.67 -4.80
N ASN A 244 42.20 -1.34 -3.73
CA ASN A 244 43.00 -1.52 -2.53
C ASN A 244 44.17 -2.49 -2.79
N LEU A 245 43.93 -3.58 -3.52
CA LEU A 245 44.99 -4.51 -3.94
C LEU A 245 46.03 -3.79 -4.80
N ALA A 246 45.62 -3.04 -5.82
CA ALA A 246 46.55 -2.29 -6.66
C ALA A 246 47.40 -1.26 -5.88
N LYS A 247 46.88 -0.71 -4.78
CA LYS A 247 47.66 0.18 -3.89
C LYS A 247 48.68 -0.60 -3.07
N LEU A 248 48.32 -1.78 -2.57
CA LEU A 248 49.24 -2.65 -1.84
C LEU A 248 50.38 -3.11 -2.75
N ASP A 249 50.08 -3.50 -3.99
CA ASP A 249 51.09 -3.88 -4.98
C ASP A 249 52.07 -2.71 -5.26
N GLN A 250 51.54 -1.47 -5.35
CA GLN A 250 52.38 -0.27 -5.51
C GLN A 250 53.27 0.00 -4.29
N GLU A 251 52.77 -0.20 -3.07
CA GLU A 251 53.58 -0.04 -1.86
C GLU A 251 54.63 -1.15 -1.72
N GLU A 252 54.29 -2.39 -2.04
CA GLU A 252 55.23 -3.51 -2.05
C GLU A 252 56.37 -3.25 -3.04
N GLN A 253 56.05 -2.81 -4.26
CA GLN A 253 57.04 -2.44 -5.27
C GLN A 253 57.97 -1.33 -4.76
N ARG A 254 57.39 -0.27 -4.17
CA ARG A 254 58.16 0.85 -3.61
C ARG A 254 59.10 0.40 -2.49
N LEU A 255 58.65 -0.48 -1.59
CA LEU A 255 59.47 -0.99 -0.49
C LEU A 255 60.60 -1.88 -1.01
N THR A 256 60.32 -2.72 -2.02
CA THR A 256 61.32 -3.56 -2.69
C THR A 256 62.40 -2.71 -3.35
N ASP A 257 62.01 -1.69 -4.12
CA ASP A 257 62.95 -0.75 -4.75
C ASP A 257 63.81 0.01 -3.72
N MET A 258 63.27 0.29 -2.52
CA MET A 258 64.04 0.92 -1.43
C MET A 258 65.06 -0.03 -0.82
N LEU A 259 64.72 -1.31 -0.64
CA LEU A 259 65.63 -2.34 -0.14
C LEU A 259 66.77 -2.60 -1.12
N ASP A 260 66.47 -2.65 -2.41
CA ASP A 260 67.48 -2.87 -3.46
C ASP A 260 68.47 -1.70 -3.58
N ARG A 261 68.06 -0.47 -3.23
CA ARG A 261 68.95 0.71 -3.18
C ARG A 261 69.82 0.81 -1.93
N GLN A 262 69.55 -0.01 -0.90
CA GLN A 262 70.35 -0.06 0.33
C GLN A 262 71.40 -1.17 0.34
N ARG A 263 71.40 -2.04 -0.68
CA ARG A 263 72.46 -3.03 -0.94
C ARG A 263 73.50 -2.46 -1.89
#